data_AF-A0A969E3R2-F1
#
_entry.id   AF-A0A969E3R2-F1
#
_cell.length_a   1.000
_cell.length_b   1.000
_cell.length_c   1.000
_cell.angle_alpha   90.00
_cell.angle_beta   90.00
_cell.angle_gamma   90.00
#
_symmetry.space_group_name_H-M   'P 1'
#
loop_
_entity.id
_entity.type
_entity.pdbx_description
1 polymer ?
#
loop_
_entity_poly.entity_id
_entity_poly.type
_entity_poly.pdbx_seq_one_letter_code
_entity_poly.pdbx_strand_id
1 'polypeptide(L)'
;MARLFTQKKTAHTLFLMGGGKYFMYLGRVNNPQIQDALQTKFNTFSFDKGLMYNLKIGRGNHYFSGRIYTPVFDGKWIAIENATVELGAGFQLK
;
A
#
# COMPACT_ATOMS: atom_id res chain seq x y z
N MET A 1 -14.49 17.76 -12.56
CA MET A 1 -13.90 18.86 -11.76
C MET A 1 -14.59 18.90 -10.39
N ALA A 2 -13.95 18.37 -9.33
CA ALA A 2 -14.48 18.45 -7.97
C ALA A 2 -13.74 19.55 -7.21
N ARG A 3 -14.38 20.73 -7.10
CA ARG A 3 -13.96 21.82 -6.19
C ARG A 3 -14.46 21.48 -4.79
N LEU A 4 -13.57 21.01 -3.92
CA LEU A 4 -13.70 21.11 -2.47
C LEU A 4 -12.31 21.50 -1.92
N PHE A 5 -12.25 22.15 -0.77
CA PHE A 5 -11.05 22.59 -0.01
C PHE A 5 -10.61 24.07 -0.07
N THR A 6 -11.51 25.03 -0.25
CA THR A 6 -11.15 26.48 -0.09
C THR A 6 -11.38 27.08 1.31
N GLN A 7 -11.59 26.32 2.38
CA GLN A 7 -11.66 26.90 3.75
C GLN A 7 -11.11 26.06 4.92
N LYS A 8 -10.88 24.75 4.79
CA LYS A 8 -10.34 23.96 5.91
C LYS A 8 -8.81 24.06 5.93
N LYS A 9 -8.27 24.78 6.93
CA LYS A 9 -6.81 24.89 7.20
C LYS A 9 -6.15 23.53 7.46
N THR A 10 -6.93 22.51 7.82
CA THR A 10 -6.45 21.16 8.06
C THR A 10 -7.41 20.13 7.49
N ALA A 11 -6.88 19.10 6.83
CA ALA A 11 -7.60 17.95 6.34
C ALA A 11 -6.95 16.66 6.87
N HIS A 12 -7.78 15.75 7.37
CA HIS A 12 -7.39 14.43 7.84
C HIS A 12 -8.13 13.40 7.01
N THR A 13 -7.42 12.39 6.51
CA THR A 13 -8.05 11.29 5.76
C THR A 13 -7.48 9.97 6.24
N LEU A 14 -8.36 9.05 6.61
CA LEU A 14 -8.01 7.69 7.03
C LEU A 14 -8.53 6.71 5.98
N PHE A 15 -7.66 5.83 5.49
CA PHE A 15 -7.99 4.79 4.53
C PHE A 15 -7.63 3.42 5.11
N LEU A 16 -8.54 2.46 4.93
CA LEU A 16 -8.27 1.04 5.09
C LEU A 16 -8.02 0.47 3.70
N MET A 17 -6.85 -0.11 3.51
CA MET A 17 -6.43 -0.73 2.26
C MET A 17 -6.46 -2.26 2.44
N GLY A 18 -7.07 -2.94 1.49
CA GLY A 18 -7.07 -4.40 1.41
C GLY A 18 -6.80 -4.82 -0.03
N GLY A 19 -5.92 -5.79 -0.22
CA GLY A 19 -5.57 -6.35 -1.53
C GLY A 19 -5.26 -7.84 -1.43
N GLY A 20 -5.67 -8.60 -2.42
CA GLY A 20 -5.31 -10.01 -2.55
C GLY A 20 -4.32 -10.19 -3.70
N LYS A 21 -3.22 -10.90 -3.46
CA LYS A 21 -2.27 -11.34 -4.49
C LYS A 21 -2.44 -12.85 -4.68
N TYR A 22 -2.68 -13.25 -5.92
CA TYR A 22 -2.73 -14.64 -6.33
C TYR A 22 -1.47 -14.98 -7.13
N PHE A 23 -0.69 -15.93 -6.64
CA PHE A 23 0.50 -16.43 -7.32
C PHE A 23 0.27 -17.87 -7.77
N MET A 24 0.54 -18.14 -9.03
CA MET A 24 0.50 -19.48 -9.61
C MET A 24 1.89 -19.80 -10.18
N TYR A 25 2.57 -20.77 -9.57
CA TYR A 25 3.85 -21.27 -10.03
C TYR A 25 3.67 -22.62 -10.70
N LEU A 26 4.17 -22.76 -11.93
CA LEU A 26 4.21 -24.02 -12.67
C LEU A 26 5.67 -24.37 -12.94
N GLY A 27 6.19 -25.34 -12.18
CA GLY A 27 7.48 -25.96 -12.44
C GLY A 27 7.32 -27.16 -13.36
N ARG A 28 8.04 -27.18 -14.49
CA ARG A 28 8.18 -28.37 -15.34
C ARG A 28 9.64 -28.78 -15.35
N VAL A 29 9.96 -29.95 -14.81
CA VAL A 29 11.30 -30.53 -14.92
C VAL A 29 11.31 -31.48 -16.11
N ASN A 30 12.08 -31.14 -17.14
CA ASN A 30 12.22 -31.98 -18.33
C ASN A 30 13.52 -32.78 -18.23
N ASN A 31 13.45 -33.95 -17.58
CA ASN A 31 14.58 -34.87 -17.45
C ASN A 31 14.31 -36.13 -18.28
N PRO A 32 15.12 -36.45 -19.31
CA PRO A 32 14.92 -37.63 -20.16
C PRO A 32 15.06 -38.98 -19.43
N GLN A 33 15.57 -39.01 -18.19
CA GLN A 33 15.66 -40.22 -17.36
C GLN A 33 14.41 -40.47 -16.49
N ILE A 34 13.50 -39.50 -16.38
CA ILE A 34 12.26 -39.61 -15.60
C ILE A 34 11.11 -39.55 -16.62
N GLN A 35 10.55 -40.72 -16.96
CA GLN A 35 9.53 -40.87 -18.02
C GLN A 35 8.27 -40.01 -17.81
N ASP A 36 7.96 -39.65 -16.56
CA ASP A 36 6.87 -38.77 -16.21
C ASP A 36 7.40 -37.39 -15.84
N ALA A 37 7.15 -36.40 -16.70
CA ALA A 37 7.53 -35.02 -16.45
C ALA A 37 6.94 -34.55 -15.10
N LEU A 38 7.79 -34.31 -14.11
CA LEU A 38 7.37 -33.83 -12.80
C LEU A 38 6.77 -32.42 -12.98
N GLN A 39 5.44 -32.33 -12.94
CA GLN A 39 4.69 -31.08 -12.97
C GLN A 39 4.31 -30.69 -11.55
N THR A 40 5.00 -29.72 -10.97
CA THR A 40 4.63 -29.16 -9.67
C THR A 40 3.85 -27.85 -9.90
N LYS A 41 2.64 -27.79 -9.36
CA LYS A 41 1.79 -26.60 -9.36
C LYS A 41 1.65 -26.09 -7.93
N PHE A 42 2.10 -24.87 -7.68
CA PHE A 42 1.93 -24.20 -6.38
C PHE A 42 1.01 -23.00 -6.57
N ASN A 43 -0.08 -22.97 -5.80
CA ASN A 43 -1.00 -21.85 -5.75
C ASN A 43 -0.88 -21.21 -4.37
N THR A 44 -0.47 -19.95 -4.32
CA THR A 44 -0.35 -19.18 -3.07
C THR A 44 -1.24 -17.96 -3.15
N PHE A 45 -2.10 -17.80 -2.15
CA PHE A 45 -2.91 -16.60 -1.96
C PHE A 45 -2.33 -15.79 -0.80
N SER A 46 -2.05 -14.51 -1.03
CA SER A 46 -1.57 -13.57 -0.01
C SER A 46 -2.58 -12.44 0.13
N PHE A 47 -3.11 -12.26 1.34
CA PHE A 47 -3.95 -11.12 1.68
C PHE A 47 -3.09 -10.05 2.34
N ASP A 48 -2.97 -8.89 1.68
CA ASP A 48 -2.36 -7.70 2.23
C ASP A 48 -3.46 -6.77 2.76
N LYS A 49 -3.30 -6.30 4.00
CA LYS A 49 -4.15 -5.28 4.61
C LYS A 49 -3.28 -4.20 5.22
N GLY A 50 -3.70 -2.95 5.15
CA GLY A 50 -2.92 -1.82 5.63
C GLY A 50 -3.79 -0.63 5.99
N LEU A 51 -3.28 0.22 6.87
CA LEU A 51 -3.91 1.46 7.28
C LEU A 51 -3.08 2.63 6.75
N MET A 52 -3.73 3.59 6.11
CA MET A 52 -3.09 4.80 5.64
C MET A 52 -3.75 6.02 6.28
N TYR A 53 -2.94 6.85 6.92
CA TYR A 53 -3.35 8.13 7.45
C TYR A 53 -2.70 9.25 6.67
N ASN A 54 -3.51 10.19 6.18
CA ASN A 54 -3.07 11.38 5.48
C ASN A 54 -3.48 12.62 6.28
N LEU A 55 -2.51 13.46 6.57
CA LEU A 55 -2.65 14.77 7.18
C LEU A 55 -2.23 15.83 6.16
N LYS A 56 -3.04 16.87 5.96
CA LYS A 56 -2.66 18.04 5.18
C LYS A 56 -3.03 19.30 5.95
N ILE A 57 -2.06 20.16 6.21
CA ILE A 57 -2.22 21.44 6.91
C ILE A 57 -1.82 22.55 5.95
N GLY A 58 -2.71 23.51 5.70
CA GLY A 58 -2.49 24.63 4.79
C GLY A 58 -2.71 25.99 5.46
N ARG A 59 -1.83 26.95 5.17
CA ARG A 59 -1.98 28.36 5.56
C ARG A 59 -1.63 29.25 4.38
N GLY A 60 -2.63 30.00 3.88
CA GLY A 60 -2.47 30.85 2.70
C GLY A 60 -2.15 30.02 1.47
N ASN A 61 -1.13 30.42 0.71
CA ASN A 61 -0.67 29.70 -0.47
C ASN A 61 0.27 28.52 -0.15
N HIS A 62 0.58 28.23 1.12
CA HIS A 62 1.50 27.15 1.51
C HIS A 62 0.74 26.00 2.16
N TYR A 63 1.22 24.77 1.94
CA TYR A 63 0.73 23.59 2.64
C TYR A 63 1.86 22.64 3.02
N PHE A 64 1.63 21.93 4.12
CA PHE A 64 2.38 20.78 4.58
C PHE A 64 1.48 19.54 4.52
N SER A 65 2.04 18.42 4.14
CA SER A 65 1.35 17.14 4.10
C SER A 65 2.21 16.05 4.72
N GLY A 66 1.62 15.25 5.59
CA GLY A 66 2.21 14.02 6.10
C GLY A 66 1.34 12.85 5.73
N ARG A 67 1.94 11.75 5.28
CA ARG A 67 1.28 10.47 5.05
C ARG A 67 2.00 9.41 5.86
N ILE A 68 1.23 8.58 6.55
CA ILE A 68 1.72 7.41 7.27
C ILE A 68 1.01 6.21 6.69
N TYR A 69 1.76 5.21 6.25
CA TYR A 69 1.26 3.92 5.82
C TYR A 69 1.78 2.83 6.74
N THR A 70 0.89 1.97 7.21
CA THR A 70 1.16 0.97 8.23
C THR A 70 0.56 -0.36 7.78
N PRO A 71 1.38 -1.30 7.25
CA PRO A 71 0.89 -2.58 6.76
C PRO A 71 0.58 -3.52 7.94
N VAL A 72 -0.60 -4.12 7.95
CA VAL A 72 -1.07 -5.01 9.03
C VAL A 72 -0.83 -6.46 8.63
N PHE A 73 0.32 -7.02 9.02
CA PHE A 73 0.64 -8.42 8.78
C PHE A 73 0.08 -9.32 9.89
N ASP A 74 -0.76 -10.29 9.52
CA ASP A 74 -1.20 -11.42 10.36
C ASP A 74 -1.61 -11.11 11.81
N GLY A 75 -2.23 -9.94 12.01
CA GLY A 75 -2.75 -9.53 13.32
C GLY A 75 -1.68 -9.13 14.34
N LYS A 76 -0.40 -9.10 13.97
CA LYS A 76 0.68 -8.56 14.79
C LYS A 76 0.97 -7.11 14.38
N TRP A 77 1.13 -6.23 15.37
CA TRP A 77 1.55 -4.83 15.19
C TRP A 77 3.03 -4.68 14.80
N ILE A 78 3.57 -5.59 13.98
CA ILE A 78 4.86 -5.46 13.26
C ILE A 78 4.79 -4.28 12.24
N ALA A 79 3.61 -3.69 12.14
CA ALA A 79 3.23 -2.60 11.27
C ALA A 79 3.99 -1.28 11.53
N ILE A 80 4.47 -1.03 12.76
CA ILE A 80 5.20 0.22 13.09
C ILE A 80 6.63 0.18 12.54
N GLU A 81 7.33 -0.95 12.62
CA GLU A 81 8.68 -1.10 12.06
C GLU A 81 8.70 -0.98 10.53
N ASN A 82 7.61 -1.40 9.88
CA ASN A 82 7.42 -1.30 8.43
C ASN A 82 6.57 -0.08 8.03
N ALA A 83 6.34 0.85 8.96
CA ALA A 83 5.55 2.03 8.67
C ALA A 83 6.36 2.96 7.76
N THR A 84 5.75 3.38 6.65
CA THR A 84 6.33 4.38 5.75
C THR A 84 5.76 5.74 6.10
N VAL A 85 6.63 6.71 6.36
CA VAL A 85 6.25 8.10 6.60
C VAL A 85 6.75 8.95 5.44
N GLU A 86 5.82 9.63 4.77
CA GLU A 86 6.12 10.61 3.73
C GLU A 86 5.76 12.00 4.25
N LEU A 87 6.71 12.93 4.19
CA LEU A 87 6.49 14.34 4.48
C LEU A 87 6.65 15.14 3.20
N GLY A 88 5.75 16.08 2.98
CA GLY A 88 5.75 16.96 1.81
C GLY A 88 5.40 18.38 2.21
N ALA A 89 6.03 19.34 1.55
CA ALA A 89 5.66 20.74 1.62
C ALA A 89 5.44 21.24 0.19
N GLY A 90 4.50 22.16 0.01
CA GLY A 90 4.24 22.74 -1.29
C GLY A 90 3.53 24.07 -1.20
N PHE A 91 3.41 24.72 -2.36
CA PHE A 91 2.70 25.98 -2.50
C PHE A 91 1.71 25.89 -3.66
N GLN A 92 0.56 26.53 -3.52
CA GLN A 92 -0.39 26.69 -4.60
C GLN A 92 -0.06 27.95 -5.38
N LEU A 93 0.27 27.79 -6.66
CA LEU A 93 0.32 28.88 -7.62
C LEU A 93 -1.13 29.30 -7.91
N LYS A 94 -1.41 30.59 -7.73
CA LYS A 94 -2.72 31.20 -7.99
C LYS A 94 -2.99 31.31 -9.49
#